data_AF-A0A955QFV8-F1
#
_entry.id   AF-A0A955QFV8-F1
#
_cell.length_a   1.000
_cell.length_b   1.000
_cell.length_c   1.000
_cell.angle_alpha   90.00
_cell.angle_beta   90.00
_cell.angle_gamma   90.00
#
_symmetry.space_group_name_H-M   'P 1'
#
loop_
_entity.id
_entity.type
_entity.pdbx_description
1 polymer ?
#
loop_
_entity_poly.entity_id
_entity_poly.type
_entity_poly.pdbx_seq_one_letter_code
_entity_poly.pdbx_strand_id
1 'polypeptide(L)'
;MQPSSSPMPPLPHSGQIHILTGLRGIAALIVFISHAANRGYLPNYLGNGFGQIGVMLFFLLSGFLMAHLYLSREYTVSNVWQYAMARIGRVFPLYLALIILSFTISNYVYKDFYYAIEKWEYLWEAVLFLGAPYAFWTIPVEVQFYLIFMGFWWCHHRWKGLWPLMVFGLLACSTPIIAILTSQEIIGQTSRYLFSFFIGVGTALLYRHKLESPLARKLADLAGLPLFILLFLNLPHIRKYVGLAWDHNVYVRTWLDPISWSILLAVFWCALMNSASLRFLNWRPFAVFGSISYGF
;
A
#
# COMPACT_ATOMS: atom_id res chain seq x y z
N MET A 1 -12.08 -2.54 40.84
CA MET A 1 -11.05 -1.84 40.05
C MET A 1 -11.50 -1.84 38.60
N GLN A 2 -12.02 -0.71 38.10
CA GLN A 2 -12.44 -0.58 36.70
C GLN A 2 -11.18 -0.55 35.81
N PRO A 3 -11.17 -1.23 34.65
CA PRO A 3 -10.05 -1.11 33.72
C PRO A 3 -10.04 0.32 33.17
N SER A 4 -8.90 0.99 33.30
CA SER A 4 -8.66 2.30 32.68
C SER A 4 -8.80 2.16 31.17
N SER A 5 -9.93 2.59 30.61
CA SER A 5 -10.10 2.77 29.18
C SER A 5 -9.07 3.80 28.72
N SER A 6 -8.04 3.36 28.01
CA SER A 6 -7.12 4.26 27.33
C SER A 6 -7.95 5.20 26.45
N PRO A 7 -7.74 6.52 26.52
CA PRO A 7 -8.51 7.45 25.69
C PRO A 7 -8.26 7.09 24.24
N MET A 8 -9.35 6.96 23.46
CA MET A 8 -9.25 6.70 22.03
C MET A 8 -8.29 7.71 21.40
N PRO A 9 -7.33 7.27 20.56
CA PRO A 9 -6.55 8.23 19.79
C PRO A 9 -7.55 9.10 19.02
N PRO A 10 -7.36 10.43 18.99
CA PRO A 10 -8.22 11.28 18.19
C PRO A 10 -8.22 10.73 16.77
N LEU A 11 -9.42 10.50 16.22
CA LEU A 11 -9.57 10.23 14.80
C LEU A 11 -8.79 11.31 14.04
N PRO A 12 -8.11 10.98 12.92
CA PRO A 12 -7.50 12.00 12.12
C PRO A 12 -8.59 13.03 11.82
N HIS A 13 -8.29 14.32 11.97
CA HIS A 13 -9.26 15.37 11.69
C HIS A 13 -9.86 15.10 10.30
N SER A 14 -11.14 15.39 10.09
CA SER A 14 -11.84 15.05 8.83
C SER A 14 -10.99 15.38 7.58
N GLY A 15 -10.31 16.53 7.57
CA GLY A 15 -9.35 16.91 6.53
C GLY A 15 -8.18 15.94 6.29
N GLN A 16 -7.59 15.33 7.32
CA GLN A 16 -6.52 14.33 7.19
C GLN A 16 -7.03 13.04 6.53
N ILE A 17 -8.21 12.56 6.94
CA ILE A 17 -8.82 11.37 6.33
C ILE A 17 -9.08 11.62 4.84
N HIS A 18 -9.51 12.84 4.48
CA HIS A 18 -9.71 13.24 3.09
C HIS A 18 -8.39 13.28 2.29
N ILE A 19 -7.31 13.87 2.81
CA ILE A 19 -6.03 13.92 2.10
C ILE A 19 -5.45 12.51 1.90
N LEU A 20 -5.49 11.65 2.93
CA LEU A 20 -5.00 10.27 2.81
C LEU A 20 -5.84 9.47 1.80
N THR A 21 -7.14 9.73 1.73
CA THR A 21 -8.02 9.13 0.72
C THR A 21 -7.70 9.64 -0.69
N GLY A 22 -7.45 10.94 -0.85
CA GLY A 22 -6.99 11.52 -2.11
C GLY A 22 -5.64 10.95 -2.55
N LEU A 23 -4.70 10.75 -1.61
CA LEU A 23 -3.40 10.15 -1.87
C LEU A 23 -3.51 8.69 -2.33
N ARG A 24 -4.49 7.93 -1.81
CA ARG A 24 -4.84 6.60 -2.36
C ARG A 24 -5.40 6.69 -3.78
N GLY A 25 -6.26 7.67 -4.05
CA GLY A 25 -6.77 7.91 -5.40
C GLY A 25 -5.65 8.21 -6.40
N ILE A 26 -4.65 9.01 -5.99
CA ILE A 26 -3.44 9.25 -6.77
C ILE A 26 -2.64 7.96 -6.96
N ALA A 27 -2.47 7.14 -5.92
CA ALA A 27 -1.78 5.85 -6.05
C ALA A 27 -2.45 4.95 -7.10
N ALA A 28 -3.78 4.86 -7.10
CA ALA A 28 -4.54 4.13 -8.13
C ALA A 28 -4.35 4.72 -9.53
N LEU A 29 -4.34 6.06 -9.66
CA LEU A 29 -4.11 6.74 -10.93
C LEU A 29 -2.70 6.49 -11.47
N ILE A 30 -1.68 6.50 -10.61
CA ILE A 30 -0.29 6.15 -10.95
C ILE A 30 -0.22 4.73 -11.54
N VAL A 31 -0.89 3.76 -10.91
CA VAL A 31 -0.96 2.38 -11.40
C VAL A 31 -1.62 2.33 -12.77
N PHE A 32 -2.77 3.01 -12.94
CA PHE A 32 -3.49 3.06 -14.21
C PHE A 32 -2.63 3.67 -15.33
N ILE A 33 -2.03 4.84 -15.09
CA ILE A 33 -1.14 5.53 -16.05
C ILE A 33 0.02 4.62 -16.45
N SER A 34 0.63 3.92 -15.49
CA SER A 34 1.75 3.04 -15.78
C SER A 34 1.34 1.84 -16.63
N HIS A 35 0.17 1.26 -16.38
CA HIS A 35 -0.37 0.19 -17.23
C HIS A 35 -0.70 0.69 -18.65
N ALA A 36 -1.31 1.87 -18.78
CA ALA A 36 -1.59 2.48 -20.07
C ALA A 36 -0.29 2.78 -20.85
N ALA A 37 0.76 3.24 -20.17
CA ALA A 37 2.07 3.46 -20.76
C ALA A 37 2.75 2.14 -21.19
N ASN A 38 2.71 1.11 -20.34
CA ASN A 38 3.23 -0.22 -20.70
C ASN A 38 2.49 -0.86 -21.88
N ARG A 39 1.29 -0.37 -22.21
CA ARG A 39 0.48 -0.79 -23.36
C ARG A 39 0.67 0.10 -24.60
N GLY A 40 1.51 1.13 -24.51
CA GLY A 40 1.79 2.03 -25.62
C GLY A 40 0.73 3.13 -25.83
N TYR A 41 -0.27 3.25 -24.94
CA TYR A 41 -1.26 4.35 -25.00
C TYR A 41 -0.72 5.67 -24.44
N LEU A 42 0.33 5.60 -23.61
CA LEU A 42 1.01 6.75 -23.02
C LEU A 42 2.53 6.62 -23.20
N PRO A 43 3.30 7.71 -23.03
CA PRO A 43 4.74 7.66 -23.17
C PRO A 43 5.42 6.61 -22.28
N ASN A 44 6.32 5.82 -22.86
CA ASN A 44 6.96 4.66 -22.21
C ASN A 44 7.70 4.99 -20.91
N TYR A 45 8.14 6.24 -20.71
CA TYR A 45 8.82 6.67 -19.49
C TYR A 45 7.89 6.72 -18.25
N LEU A 46 6.56 6.77 -18.46
CA LEU A 46 5.55 6.62 -17.39
C LEU A 46 5.28 5.14 -17.06
N GLY A 47 5.81 4.21 -17.87
CA GLY A 47 5.75 2.78 -17.64
C GLY A 47 6.88 2.29 -16.72
N ASN A 48 7.13 0.98 -16.74
CA ASN A 48 8.38 0.36 -16.27
C ASN A 48 8.83 0.78 -14.85
N GLY A 49 7.94 0.63 -13.87
CA GLY A 49 8.24 0.82 -12.45
C GLY A 49 7.45 1.93 -11.78
N PHE A 50 6.89 2.89 -12.53
CA PHE A 50 6.07 3.95 -11.93
C PHE A 50 4.83 3.40 -11.21
N GLY A 51 4.14 2.43 -11.82
CA GLY A 51 3.00 1.76 -11.18
C GLY A 51 3.37 1.12 -9.84
N GLN A 52 4.62 0.68 -9.68
CA GLN A 52 5.07 0.07 -8.42
C GLN A 52 5.18 1.08 -7.29
N ILE A 53 5.55 2.33 -7.58
CA ILE A 53 5.51 3.42 -6.59
C ILE A 53 4.08 3.62 -6.08
N GLY A 54 3.09 3.58 -6.98
CA GLY A 54 1.67 3.60 -6.61
C GLY A 54 1.28 2.43 -5.71
N VAL A 55 1.71 1.21 -6.03
CA VAL A 55 1.43 0.03 -5.20
C VAL A 55 2.13 0.10 -3.83
N MET A 56 3.39 0.56 -3.77
CA MET A 56 4.11 0.77 -2.50
C MET A 56 3.36 1.76 -1.61
N LEU A 57 2.88 2.87 -2.20
CA LEU A 57 2.08 3.88 -1.49
C LEU A 57 0.74 3.30 -1.01
N PHE A 58 0.10 2.45 -1.82
CA PHE A 58 -1.14 1.76 -1.44
C PHE A 58 -0.96 0.88 -0.20
N PHE A 59 0.07 0.03 -0.19
CA PHE A 59 0.33 -0.87 0.94
C PHE A 59 0.84 -0.12 2.18
N LEU A 60 1.61 0.94 2.02
CA LEU A 60 1.97 1.86 3.11
C LEU A 60 0.72 2.45 3.77
N LEU A 61 -0.20 3.01 2.96
CA LEU A 61 -1.46 3.58 3.43
C LEU A 61 -2.36 2.51 4.09
N SER A 62 -2.35 1.28 3.56
CA SER A 62 -3.10 0.16 4.14
C SER A 62 -2.59 -0.21 5.53
N GLY A 63 -1.27 -0.36 5.69
CA GLY A 63 -0.63 -0.65 6.98
C GLY A 63 -0.91 0.45 8.01
N PHE A 64 -0.77 1.72 7.61
CA PHE A 64 -1.07 2.86 8.48
C PHE A 64 -2.53 2.85 8.94
N LEU A 65 -3.48 2.74 8.00
CA LEU A 65 -4.90 2.82 8.31
C LEU A 65 -5.35 1.66 9.21
N MET A 66 -4.87 0.44 8.94
CA MET A 66 -5.19 -0.72 9.78
C MET A 66 -4.62 -0.58 11.19
N ALA A 67 -3.35 -0.19 11.29
CA ALA A 67 -2.71 0.04 12.58
C ALA A 67 -3.44 1.11 13.39
N HIS A 68 -3.76 2.23 12.74
CA HIS A 68 -4.45 3.35 13.38
C HIS A 68 -5.84 2.97 13.90
N LEU A 69 -6.65 2.26 13.10
CA LEU A 69 -8.05 1.92 13.42
C LEU A 69 -8.21 0.75 14.41
N TYR A 70 -7.32 -0.25 14.36
CA TYR A 70 -7.53 -1.52 15.07
C TYR A 70 -6.58 -1.75 16.24
N LEU A 71 -5.34 -1.22 16.24
CA LEU A 71 -4.40 -1.49 17.35
C LEU A 71 -4.80 -0.85 18.68
N SER A 72 -5.81 0.03 18.70
CA SER A 72 -6.36 0.62 19.92
C SER A 72 -7.49 -0.24 20.49
N ARG A 73 -8.04 -1.15 19.69
CA ARG A 73 -9.08 -2.08 20.10
C ARG A 73 -8.43 -3.29 20.76
N GLU A 74 -9.10 -3.82 21.78
CA GLU A 74 -8.69 -5.07 22.40
C GLU A 74 -8.79 -6.23 21.42
N TYR A 75 -7.86 -7.17 21.50
CA TYR A 75 -7.89 -8.39 20.71
C TYR A 75 -8.90 -9.37 21.32
N THR A 76 -10.17 -9.24 20.95
CA THR A 76 -11.26 -10.13 21.36
C THR A 76 -11.86 -10.83 20.14
N VAL A 77 -12.47 -12.00 20.35
CA VAL A 77 -13.13 -12.77 19.27
C VAL A 77 -14.13 -11.90 18.50
N SER A 78 -14.92 -11.10 19.21
CA SER A 78 -15.89 -10.18 18.57
C SER A 78 -15.22 -9.13 17.70
N ASN A 79 -14.15 -8.49 18.18
CA ASN A 79 -13.46 -7.45 17.40
C ASN A 79 -12.73 -8.03 16.19
N VAL A 80 -12.13 -9.22 16.33
CA VAL A 80 -11.49 -9.94 15.22
C VAL A 80 -12.52 -10.40 14.19
N TRP A 81 -13.67 -10.88 14.62
CA TRP A 81 -14.77 -11.25 13.73
C TRP A 81 -15.29 -10.05 12.95
N GLN A 82 -15.53 -8.92 13.62
CA GLN A 82 -15.93 -7.67 12.97
C GLN A 82 -14.88 -7.18 11.96
N TYR A 83 -13.59 -7.26 12.31
CA TYR A 83 -12.49 -6.96 11.40
C TYR A 83 -12.55 -7.86 10.16
N ALA A 84 -12.64 -9.18 10.34
CA ALA A 84 -12.67 -10.14 9.25
C ALA A 84 -13.87 -9.93 8.33
N MET A 85 -15.07 -9.76 8.90
CA MET A 85 -16.30 -9.53 8.13
C MET A 85 -16.26 -8.23 7.34
N ALA A 86 -15.75 -7.14 7.93
CA ALA A 86 -15.62 -5.87 7.23
C ALA A 86 -14.66 -5.94 6.02
N ARG A 87 -13.65 -6.82 6.06
CA ARG A 87 -12.70 -7.02 4.96
C ARG A 87 -13.22 -7.99 3.90
N ILE A 88 -13.79 -9.12 4.33
CA ILE A 88 -14.39 -10.11 3.43
C ILE A 88 -15.54 -9.49 2.65
N GLY A 89 -16.48 -8.80 3.32
CA GLY A 89 -17.63 -8.18 2.65
C GLY A 89 -17.29 -7.10 1.64
N ARG A 90 -16.08 -6.52 1.74
CA ARG A 90 -15.58 -5.50 0.81
C ARG A 90 -14.93 -6.12 -0.42
N VAL A 91 -13.95 -7.00 -0.21
CA VAL A 91 -13.02 -7.45 -1.26
C VAL A 91 -13.55 -8.69 -1.99
N PHE A 92 -14.14 -9.61 -1.24
CA PHE A 92 -14.43 -10.96 -1.71
C PHE A 92 -15.46 -11.05 -2.84
N PRO A 93 -16.62 -10.35 -2.78
CA PRO A 93 -17.69 -10.54 -3.76
C PRO A 93 -17.27 -10.12 -5.17
N LEU A 94 -16.68 -8.93 -5.29
CA LEU A 94 -16.28 -8.38 -6.58
C LEU A 94 -15.07 -9.13 -7.16
N TYR A 95 -14.08 -9.45 -6.32
CA TYR A 95 -12.91 -10.20 -6.77
C TYR A 95 -13.27 -11.59 -7.31
N LEU A 96 -14.08 -12.36 -6.59
CA LEU A 96 -14.51 -13.68 -7.07
C LEU A 96 -15.34 -13.58 -8.35
N ALA A 97 -16.24 -12.60 -8.45
CA ALA A 97 -17.01 -12.37 -9.67
C ALA A 97 -16.08 -12.10 -10.87
N LEU A 98 -15.06 -11.26 -10.69
CA LEU A 98 -14.10 -10.94 -11.75
C LEU A 98 -13.24 -12.14 -12.15
N ILE A 99 -12.76 -12.93 -11.19
CA ILE A 99 -11.95 -14.13 -11.46
C ILE A 99 -12.77 -15.21 -12.18
N ILE A 100 -13.99 -15.47 -11.73
CA ILE A 100 -14.89 -16.45 -12.37
C ILE A 100 -15.28 -15.98 -13.78
N LEU A 101 -15.60 -14.69 -13.95
CA LEU A 101 -15.92 -14.13 -15.25
C LEU A 101 -14.73 -14.20 -16.21
N SER A 102 -13.54 -13.83 -15.72
CA SER A 102 -12.28 -13.91 -16.46
C SER A 102 -12.00 -15.33 -16.95
N PHE A 103 -12.11 -16.33 -16.06
CA PHE A 103 -11.98 -17.75 -16.39
C PHE A 103 -13.05 -18.21 -17.40
N THR A 104 -14.31 -17.80 -17.21
CA THR A 104 -15.42 -18.21 -18.08
C THR A 104 -15.24 -17.65 -19.48
N ILE A 105 -14.90 -16.36 -19.59
CA ILE A 105 -14.69 -15.71 -20.89
C ILE A 105 -13.52 -16.35 -21.61
N SER A 106 -12.37 -16.54 -20.95
CA SER A 106 -11.18 -17.07 -21.60
C SER A 106 -11.33 -18.51 -22.07
N ASN A 107 -12.09 -19.35 -21.36
CA ASN A 107 -12.22 -20.77 -21.72
C ASN A 107 -13.40 -21.06 -22.64
N TYR A 108 -14.49 -20.28 -22.56
CA TYR A 108 -15.74 -20.62 -23.24
C TYR A 108 -16.24 -19.57 -24.24
N VAL A 109 -15.78 -18.32 -24.18
CA VAL A 109 -16.34 -17.22 -25.01
C VAL A 109 -15.31 -16.67 -25.99
N TYR A 110 -14.15 -16.24 -25.49
CA TYR A 110 -13.11 -15.57 -26.28
C TYR A 110 -11.73 -15.97 -25.76
N LYS A 111 -11.05 -16.86 -26.49
CA LYS A 111 -9.75 -17.42 -26.06
C LYS A 111 -8.65 -16.37 -25.94
N ASP A 112 -8.65 -15.37 -26.83
CA ASP A 112 -7.67 -14.28 -26.79
C ASP A 112 -8.05 -13.18 -25.80
N PHE A 113 -8.87 -13.49 -24.79
CA PHE A 113 -9.24 -12.54 -23.76
C PHE A 113 -8.02 -12.10 -22.97
N TYR A 114 -7.85 -10.78 -22.83
CA TYR A 114 -6.64 -10.22 -22.28
C TYR A 114 -6.37 -10.63 -20.82
N TYR A 115 -7.41 -10.70 -20.01
CA TYR A 115 -7.32 -11.21 -18.63
C TYR A 115 -7.63 -12.70 -18.63
N ALA A 116 -6.91 -13.51 -19.41
CA ALA A 116 -7.21 -14.92 -19.53
C ALA A 116 -6.72 -15.72 -18.32
N ILE A 117 -7.62 -16.53 -17.74
CA ILE A 117 -7.26 -17.55 -16.75
C ILE A 117 -7.58 -18.89 -17.40
N GLU A 118 -6.59 -19.47 -18.06
CA GLU A 118 -6.81 -20.67 -18.90
C GLU A 118 -6.68 -21.97 -18.10
N LYS A 119 -5.87 -21.96 -17.03
CA LYS A 119 -5.60 -23.16 -16.23
C LYS A 119 -6.36 -23.14 -14.92
N TRP A 120 -6.87 -24.31 -14.54
CA TRP A 120 -7.47 -24.54 -13.22
C TRP A 120 -6.52 -24.24 -12.06
N GLU A 121 -5.22 -24.48 -12.24
CA GLU A 121 -4.18 -24.14 -11.26
C GLU A 121 -4.20 -22.65 -10.91
N TYR A 122 -4.19 -21.76 -11.92
CA TYR A 122 -4.26 -20.31 -11.71
C TYR A 122 -5.59 -19.86 -11.12
N LEU A 123 -6.69 -20.54 -11.46
CA LEU A 123 -7.98 -20.26 -10.85
C LEU A 123 -7.96 -20.61 -9.36
N TRP A 124 -7.39 -21.76 -8.98
CA TRP A 124 -7.34 -22.18 -7.58
C TRP A 124 -6.38 -21.33 -6.76
N GLU A 125 -5.22 -20.98 -7.32
CA GLU A 125 -4.33 -20.00 -6.70
C GLU A 125 -5.05 -18.67 -6.43
N ALA A 126 -5.86 -18.19 -7.39
CA ALA A 126 -6.61 -16.95 -7.26
C ALA A 126 -7.73 -17.05 -6.22
N VAL A 127 -8.52 -18.13 -6.23
CA VAL A 127 -9.63 -18.36 -5.30
C VAL A 127 -9.11 -18.57 -3.86
N LEU A 128 -7.95 -19.21 -3.71
CA LEU A 128 -7.31 -19.44 -2.41
C LEU A 128 -6.45 -18.25 -1.92
N PHE A 129 -6.41 -17.15 -2.66
CA PHE A 129 -5.59 -15.97 -2.35
C PHE A 129 -4.10 -16.27 -2.21
N LEU A 130 -3.58 -17.26 -2.94
CA LEU A 130 -2.15 -17.56 -2.97
C LEU A 130 -1.42 -16.67 -3.99
N GLY A 131 -2.07 -16.40 -5.11
CA GLY A 131 -1.58 -15.55 -6.19
C GLY A 131 -2.65 -15.41 -7.26
N ALA A 132 -2.51 -14.44 -8.16
CA ALA A 132 -3.41 -14.30 -9.30
C ALA A 132 -2.67 -13.63 -10.47
N PRO A 133 -3.05 -13.87 -11.72
CA PRO A 133 -2.34 -13.28 -12.86
C PRO A 133 -2.70 -11.79 -13.07
N TYR A 134 -1.94 -11.13 -13.95
CA TYR A 134 -2.17 -9.75 -14.42
C TYR A 134 -2.20 -8.68 -13.32
N ALA A 135 -3.34 -8.00 -13.14
CA ALA A 135 -3.54 -6.99 -12.12
C ALA A 135 -4.23 -7.57 -10.88
N PHE A 136 -4.72 -8.81 -10.94
CA PHE A 136 -5.49 -9.42 -9.86
C PHE A 136 -4.63 -9.82 -8.65
N TRP A 137 -3.31 -9.98 -8.82
CA TRP A 137 -2.41 -10.39 -7.73
C TRP A 137 -2.43 -9.48 -6.51
N THR A 138 -2.81 -8.20 -6.66
CA THR A 138 -2.83 -7.25 -5.54
C THR A 138 -3.84 -7.67 -4.47
N ILE A 139 -4.92 -8.34 -4.86
CA ILE A 139 -5.99 -8.78 -3.94
C ILE A 139 -5.55 -9.96 -3.05
N PRO A 140 -5.00 -11.08 -3.59
CA PRO A 140 -4.32 -12.09 -2.79
C PRO A 140 -3.33 -11.50 -1.78
N VAL A 141 -2.48 -10.56 -2.23
CA VAL A 141 -1.49 -9.91 -1.36
C VAL A 141 -2.16 -9.08 -0.25
N GLU A 142 -3.22 -8.34 -0.57
CA GLU A 142 -3.98 -7.58 0.42
C GLU A 142 -4.63 -8.48 1.47
N VAL A 143 -5.23 -9.61 1.06
CA VAL A 143 -5.81 -10.61 1.98
C VAL A 143 -4.71 -11.23 2.86
N GLN A 144 -3.56 -11.56 2.29
CA GLN A 144 -2.41 -12.05 3.07
C GLN A 144 -1.94 -11.01 4.09
N PHE A 145 -1.91 -9.72 3.72
CA PHE A 145 -1.61 -8.65 4.69
C PHE A 145 -2.65 -8.51 5.79
N TYR A 146 -3.94 -8.80 5.52
CA TYR A 146 -4.95 -8.82 6.58
C TYR A 146 -4.68 -9.93 7.60
N LEU A 147 -4.27 -11.11 7.15
CA LEU A 147 -3.89 -12.22 8.03
C LEU A 147 -2.62 -11.90 8.82
N ILE A 148 -1.59 -11.35 8.15
CA ILE A 148 -0.34 -10.91 8.80
C ILE A 148 -0.63 -9.83 9.85
N PHE A 149 -1.49 -8.86 9.52
CA PHE A 149 -1.89 -7.80 10.45
C PHE A 149 -2.68 -8.35 11.64
N MET A 150 -3.55 -9.34 11.43
CA MET A 150 -4.27 -10.02 12.52
C MET A 150 -3.29 -10.72 13.48
N GLY A 151 -2.29 -11.44 12.95
CA GLY A 151 -1.22 -12.03 13.76
C GLY A 151 -0.40 -10.98 14.51
N PHE A 152 -0.04 -9.88 13.84
CA PHE A 152 0.63 -8.75 14.48
C PHE A 152 -0.21 -8.13 15.61
N TRP A 153 -1.50 -7.91 15.39
CA TRP A 153 -2.42 -7.34 16.39
C TRP A 153 -2.54 -8.24 17.62
N TRP A 154 -2.62 -9.56 17.42
CA TRP A 154 -2.57 -10.52 18.51
C TRP A 154 -1.28 -10.43 19.32
N CYS A 155 -0.11 -10.46 18.65
CA CYS A 155 1.20 -10.32 19.29
C CYS A 155 1.35 -9.00 20.06
N HIS A 156 0.92 -7.89 19.45
CA HIS A 156 0.91 -6.55 20.06
C HIS A 156 0.11 -6.52 21.36
N HIS A 157 -1.05 -7.18 21.39
CA HIS A 157 -1.90 -7.24 22.59
C HIS A 157 -1.32 -8.20 23.65
N ARG A 158 -0.75 -9.34 23.24
CA ARG A 158 -0.23 -10.39 24.14
C ARG A 158 1.07 -10.00 24.84
N TRP A 159 1.97 -9.32 24.14
CA TRP A 159 3.33 -9.01 24.62
C TRP A 159 3.57 -7.53 24.90
N LYS A 160 2.50 -6.72 25.00
CA LYS A 160 2.46 -5.29 25.38
C LYS A 160 3.81 -4.55 25.25
N GLY A 161 4.00 -3.82 24.17
CA GLY A 161 5.20 -3.00 23.94
C GLY A 161 5.59 -2.96 22.46
N LEU A 162 6.78 -2.43 22.18
CA LEU A 162 7.31 -2.32 20.81
C LEU A 162 7.92 -3.62 20.28
N TRP A 163 8.04 -4.67 21.11
CA TRP A 163 8.68 -5.94 20.71
C TRP A 163 8.04 -6.59 19.48
N PRO A 164 6.70 -6.73 19.37
CA PRO A 164 6.08 -7.27 18.16
C PRO A 164 6.37 -6.41 16.93
N LEU A 165 6.45 -5.08 17.09
CA LEU A 165 6.83 -4.19 16.00
C LEU A 165 8.27 -4.42 15.57
N MET A 166 9.19 -4.65 16.52
CA MET A 166 10.59 -4.95 16.21
C MET A 166 10.73 -6.29 15.47
N VAL A 167 10.05 -7.35 15.93
CA VAL A 167 10.11 -8.67 15.27
C VAL A 167 9.53 -8.61 13.86
N PHE A 168 8.32 -8.08 13.69
CA PHE A 168 7.72 -7.98 12.37
C PHE A 168 8.43 -6.95 11.49
N GLY A 169 8.98 -5.88 12.07
CA GLY A 169 9.83 -4.92 11.37
C GLY A 169 11.13 -5.56 10.87
N LEU A 170 11.79 -6.39 11.67
CA LEU A 170 12.96 -7.15 11.25
C LEU A 170 12.62 -8.13 10.12
N LEU A 171 11.49 -8.83 10.21
CA LEU A 171 11.00 -9.70 9.13
C LEU A 171 10.67 -8.89 7.86
N ALA A 172 10.13 -7.69 8.01
CA ALA A 172 9.82 -6.82 6.88
C ALA A 172 11.09 -6.22 6.25
N CYS A 173 12.13 -5.96 7.04
CA CYS A 173 13.43 -5.48 6.56
C CYS A 173 14.31 -6.61 5.99
N SER A 174 14.11 -7.86 6.41
CA SER A 174 14.91 -8.98 5.90
C SER A 174 14.70 -9.18 4.41
N THR A 175 13.49 -8.93 3.89
CA THR A 175 13.17 -9.12 2.48
C THR A 175 13.98 -8.17 1.57
N PRO A 176 13.99 -6.83 1.74
CA PRO A 176 14.84 -5.95 0.95
C PRO A 176 16.33 -6.21 1.17
N ILE A 177 16.76 -6.55 2.40
CA ILE A 177 18.18 -6.84 2.69
C ILE A 177 18.65 -8.06 1.89
N ILE A 178 17.90 -9.16 1.91
CA ILE A 178 18.24 -10.37 1.16
C ILE A 178 18.31 -10.05 -0.33
N ALA A 179 17.38 -9.25 -0.86
CA ALA A 179 17.38 -8.87 -2.26
C ALA A 179 18.58 -8.01 -2.67
N ILE A 180 19.03 -7.09 -1.81
CA ILE A 180 20.24 -6.31 -2.03
C ILE A 180 21.48 -7.20 -2.00
N LEU A 181 21.56 -8.12 -1.02
CA LEU A 181 22.73 -8.99 -0.84
C LEU A 181 22.87 -10.04 -1.93
N THR A 182 21.75 -10.57 -2.43
CA THR A 182 21.75 -11.62 -3.47
C THR A 182 21.69 -11.04 -4.87
N SER A 183 21.36 -9.75 -5.01
CA SER A 183 20.99 -9.10 -6.29
C SER A 183 19.89 -9.85 -7.05
N GLN A 184 19.11 -10.68 -6.36
CA GLN A 184 18.02 -11.48 -6.94
C GLN A 184 16.66 -10.89 -6.59
N GLU A 185 15.68 -11.18 -7.44
CA GLU A 185 14.30 -10.86 -7.14
C GLU A 185 13.80 -11.70 -5.96
N ILE A 186 13.03 -11.06 -5.09
CA ILE A 186 12.41 -11.74 -3.95
C ILE A 186 11.30 -12.66 -4.45
N ILE A 187 11.25 -13.84 -3.85
CA ILE A 187 10.20 -14.84 -4.05
C ILE A 187 8.90 -14.32 -3.43
N GLY A 188 7.88 -14.11 -4.27
CA GLY A 188 6.52 -13.75 -3.88
C GLY A 188 6.24 -12.25 -3.79
N GLN A 189 5.00 -11.86 -4.10
CA GLN A 189 4.60 -10.45 -4.06
C GLN A 189 4.44 -9.94 -2.62
N THR A 190 3.96 -10.79 -1.70
CA THR A 190 3.71 -10.37 -0.30
C THR A 190 4.98 -10.01 0.44
N SER A 191 6.03 -10.82 0.31
CA SER A 191 7.34 -10.55 0.89
C SER A 191 7.96 -9.25 0.36
N ARG A 192 7.71 -8.92 -0.92
CA ARG A 192 8.17 -7.70 -1.59
C ARG A 192 7.56 -6.42 -1.01
N TYR A 193 6.27 -6.42 -0.69
CA TYR A 193 5.58 -5.23 -0.14
C TYR A 193 5.44 -5.25 1.38
N LEU A 194 5.93 -6.29 2.06
CA LEU A 194 5.89 -6.42 3.52
C LEU A 194 6.57 -5.22 4.20
N PHE A 195 7.70 -4.77 3.65
CA PHE A 195 8.41 -3.58 4.11
C PHE A 195 7.53 -2.32 4.03
N SER A 196 6.89 -2.07 2.88
CA SER A 196 5.96 -0.94 2.70
C SER A 196 4.85 -0.97 3.74
N PHE A 197 4.25 -2.14 3.94
CA PHE A 197 3.16 -2.33 4.87
C PHE A 197 3.56 -2.00 6.32
N PHE A 198 4.70 -2.54 6.78
CA PHE A 198 5.13 -2.35 8.17
C PHE A 198 5.71 -0.96 8.45
N ILE A 199 6.24 -0.24 7.46
CA ILE A 199 6.51 1.20 7.64
C ILE A 199 5.20 1.95 7.91
N GLY A 200 4.12 1.61 7.21
CA GLY A 200 2.79 2.15 7.49
C GLY A 200 2.33 1.86 8.93
N VAL A 201 2.50 0.63 9.40
CA VAL A 201 2.17 0.25 10.79
C VAL A 201 3.01 1.03 11.80
N GLY A 202 4.33 1.13 11.59
CA GLY A 202 5.26 1.85 12.46
C GLY A 202 4.96 3.35 12.51
N THR A 203 4.66 3.97 11.37
CA THR A 203 4.27 5.38 11.31
C THR A 203 2.96 5.65 12.04
N ALA A 204 1.99 4.74 11.99
CA ALA A 204 0.75 4.87 12.77
C ALA A 204 0.99 4.82 14.29
N LEU A 205 1.90 3.96 14.75
CA LEU A 205 2.28 3.90 16.16
C LEU A 205 3.04 5.16 16.60
N LEU A 206 3.98 5.64 15.77
CA LEU A 206 4.68 6.90 16.01
C LEU A 206 3.72 8.09 16.07
N TYR A 207 2.74 8.13 15.16
CA TYR A 207 1.71 9.16 15.10
C TYR A 207 0.83 9.20 16.36
N ARG A 208 0.56 8.05 17.00
CA ARG A 208 -0.18 7.99 18.27
C ARG A 208 0.51 8.72 19.41
N HIS A 209 1.84 8.83 19.38
CA HIS A 209 2.60 9.58 20.39
C HIS A 209 2.55 11.09 20.19
N LYS A 210 1.67 11.61 19.31
CA LYS A 210 1.41 13.04 19.07
C LYS A 210 2.67 13.85 18.78
N LEU A 211 3.38 13.49 17.71
CA LEU A 211 4.44 14.32 17.13
C LEU A 211 3.86 15.55 16.39
N GLU A 212 3.13 16.41 17.09
CA GLU A 212 2.69 17.70 16.55
C GLU A 212 3.69 18.78 16.93
N SER A 213 4.74 18.92 16.13
CA SER A 213 5.66 20.06 16.22
C SER A 213 5.21 21.17 15.26
N PRO A 214 5.08 22.43 15.72
CA PRO A 214 4.72 23.55 14.84
C PRO A 214 5.75 23.77 13.73
N LEU A 215 7.03 23.46 14.00
CA LEU A 215 8.10 23.49 12.99
C LEU A 215 7.88 22.40 11.93
N ALA A 216 7.57 21.17 12.35
CA ALA A 216 7.32 20.06 11.43
C ALA A 216 6.12 20.33 10.51
N ARG A 217 5.08 20.98 11.03
CA ARG A 217 3.92 21.38 10.23
C ARG A 217 4.27 22.45 9.19
N LYS A 218 5.02 23.48 9.59
CA LYS A 218 5.49 24.52 8.66
C LYS A 218 6.39 23.94 7.56
N LEU A 219 7.27 23.00 7.91
CA LEU A 219 8.10 22.28 6.94
C LEU A 219 7.25 21.41 6.01
N ALA A 220 6.24 20.71 6.53
CA ALA A 220 5.30 19.92 5.71
C ALA A 220 4.49 20.81 4.75
N ASP A 221 4.08 22.01 5.18
CA ASP A 221 3.38 23.00 4.35
C ASP A 221 4.27 23.47 3.20
N LEU A 222 5.54 23.78 3.48
CA LEU A 222 6.51 24.25 2.47
C LEU A 222 6.96 23.14 1.51
N ALA A 223 7.25 21.95 2.03
CA ALA A 223 7.84 20.85 1.28
C ALA A 223 6.81 19.96 0.56
N GLY A 224 5.53 19.99 0.98
CA GLY A 224 4.51 19.07 0.48
C GLY A 224 4.35 19.07 -1.04
N LEU A 225 4.07 20.23 -1.65
CA LEU A 225 3.93 20.33 -3.11
C LEU A 225 5.23 20.03 -3.88
N PRO A 226 6.41 20.56 -3.51
CA PRO A 226 7.68 20.18 -4.13
C PRO A 226 7.96 18.67 -4.08
N LEU A 227 7.76 18.03 -2.92
CA LEU A 227 7.94 16.58 -2.78
C LEU A 227 6.93 15.79 -3.60
N PHE A 228 5.69 16.27 -3.66
CA PHE A 228 4.67 15.66 -4.51
C PHE A 228 5.04 15.74 -5.98
N ILE A 229 5.54 16.88 -6.47
CA ILE A 229 6.03 17.02 -7.85
C ILE A 229 7.23 16.09 -8.07
N LEU A 230 8.18 16.06 -7.12
CA LEU A 230 9.33 15.16 -7.17
C LEU A 230 8.93 13.69 -7.26
N LEU A 231 7.82 13.27 -6.65
CA LEU A 231 7.30 11.90 -6.79
C LEU A 231 7.03 11.52 -8.26
N PHE A 232 6.55 12.47 -9.08
CA PHE A 232 6.30 12.26 -10.51
C PHE A 232 7.53 12.45 -11.39
N LEU A 233 8.54 13.20 -10.92
CA LEU A 233 9.79 13.40 -11.65
C LEU A 233 10.83 12.29 -11.36
N ASN A 234 10.76 11.68 -10.17
CA ASN A 234 11.68 10.66 -9.69
C ASN A 234 11.35 9.25 -10.25
N LEU A 235 10.98 9.16 -11.53
CA LEU A 235 10.61 7.90 -12.14
C LEU A 235 11.86 7.01 -12.31
N PRO A 236 11.78 5.70 -11.97
CA PRO A 236 12.90 4.77 -12.14
C PRO A 236 13.48 4.78 -13.56
N HIS A 237 12.61 4.95 -14.56
CA HIS A 237 12.99 4.98 -15.96
C HIS A 237 13.72 6.27 -16.36
N ILE A 238 13.22 7.44 -15.92
CA ILE A 238 13.87 8.73 -16.17
C ILE A 238 15.25 8.76 -15.51
N ARG A 239 15.37 8.26 -14.28
CA ARG A 239 16.65 8.23 -13.56
C ARG A 239 17.69 7.33 -14.20
N LYS A 240 17.27 6.24 -14.83
CA LYS A 240 18.17 5.43 -15.65
C LYS A 240 18.74 6.26 -16.81
N TYR A 241 17.90 7.01 -17.53
CA TYR A 241 18.36 7.81 -18.67
C TYR A 241 19.29 8.96 -18.27
N VAL A 242 19.06 9.59 -17.12
CA VAL A 242 19.91 10.69 -16.62
C VAL A 242 21.18 10.17 -15.93
N GLY A 243 21.36 8.85 -15.80
CA GLY A 243 22.53 8.26 -15.13
C GLY A 243 22.50 8.35 -13.59
N LEU A 244 21.35 8.68 -13.02
CA LEU A 244 21.12 8.80 -11.57
C LEU A 244 20.52 7.53 -10.96
N ALA A 245 20.53 6.41 -11.69
CA ALA A 245 20.04 5.13 -11.21
C ALA A 245 21.05 4.51 -10.24
N TRP A 246 20.56 4.14 -9.05
CA TRP A 246 21.36 3.45 -8.04
C TRP A 246 21.92 2.11 -8.55
N ASP A 247 21.10 1.37 -9.31
CA ASP A 247 21.46 0.08 -9.87
C ASP A 247 20.89 -0.08 -11.29
N HIS A 248 21.55 -0.94 -12.08
CA HIS A 248 21.12 -1.28 -13.43
C HIS A 248 19.96 -2.29 -13.41
N ASN A 249 19.90 -3.12 -12.36
CA ASN A 249 18.82 -4.05 -12.07
C ASN A 249 17.50 -3.27 -11.85
N VAL A 250 16.50 -3.62 -12.66
CA VAL A 250 15.16 -3.00 -12.62
C VAL A 250 14.52 -3.16 -11.24
N TYR A 251 14.77 -4.30 -10.59
CA TYR A 251 14.24 -4.60 -9.27
C TYR A 251 14.78 -3.63 -8.22
N VAL A 252 16.10 -3.55 -8.08
CA VAL A 252 16.74 -2.69 -7.07
C VAL A 252 16.39 -1.22 -7.33
N ARG A 253 16.41 -0.78 -8.58
CA ARG A 253 16.07 0.61 -8.96
C ARG A 253 14.62 0.99 -8.66
N THR A 254 13.69 0.03 -8.66
CA THR A 254 12.25 0.31 -8.52
C THR A 254 11.78 0.13 -7.08
N TRP A 255 12.16 -0.96 -6.42
CA TRP A 255 11.64 -1.31 -5.08
C TRP A 255 12.59 -0.97 -3.93
N LEU A 256 13.89 -0.80 -4.18
CA LEU A 256 14.90 -0.64 -3.14
C LEU A 256 15.63 0.70 -3.20
N ASP A 257 15.27 1.56 -4.14
CA ASP A 257 15.93 2.84 -4.31
C ASP A 257 15.66 3.79 -3.12
N PRO A 258 16.71 4.21 -2.38
CA PRO A 258 16.54 4.99 -1.15
C PRO A 258 15.91 6.37 -1.38
N ILE A 259 16.16 6.98 -2.54
CA ILE A 259 15.64 8.31 -2.89
C ILE A 259 14.12 8.24 -3.09
N SER A 260 13.65 7.23 -3.82
CA SER A 260 12.23 6.98 -4.06
C SER A 260 11.48 6.71 -2.77
N TRP A 261 12.07 5.90 -1.88
CA TRP A 261 11.53 5.68 -0.55
C TRP A 261 11.47 6.95 0.29
N SER A 262 12.53 7.75 0.29
CA SER A 262 12.59 9.00 1.04
C SER A 262 11.52 9.98 0.58
N ILE A 263 11.34 10.15 -0.73
CA ILE A 263 10.31 11.02 -1.30
C ILE A 263 8.91 10.48 -0.96
N LEU A 264 8.67 9.18 -1.16
CA LEU A 264 7.38 8.54 -0.87
C LEU A 264 6.98 8.72 0.60
N LEU A 265 7.91 8.46 1.52
CA LEU A 265 7.68 8.63 2.96
C LEU A 265 7.49 10.10 3.34
N ALA A 266 8.23 11.01 2.72
CA ALA A 266 8.10 12.44 2.98
C ALA A 266 6.75 13.00 2.48
N VAL A 267 6.29 12.60 1.29
CA VAL A 267 4.94 12.94 0.79
C VAL A 267 3.86 12.38 1.71
N PHE A 268 4.00 11.12 2.11
CA PHE A 268 3.07 10.49 3.05
C PHE A 268 3.04 11.22 4.40
N TRP A 269 4.21 11.58 4.95
CA TRP A 269 4.30 12.35 6.19
C TRP A 269 3.68 13.75 6.07
N CYS A 270 3.90 14.44 4.95
CA CYS A 270 3.24 15.72 4.68
C CYS A 270 1.72 15.59 4.61
N ALA A 271 1.22 14.50 4.03
CA ALA A 271 -0.21 14.20 4.00
C ALA A 271 -0.78 13.93 5.40
N LEU A 272 -0.05 13.18 6.24
CA LEU A 272 -0.43 12.94 7.64
C LEU A 272 -0.51 14.23 8.47
N MET A 273 0.39 15.18 8.23
CA MET A 273 0.41 16.47 8.90
C MET A 273 -0.68 17.45 8.41
N ASN A 274 -1.56 17.02 7.50
CA ASN A 274 -2.60 17.87 6.89
C ASN A 274 -2.01 19.12 6.21
N SER A 275 -0.91 18.93 5.48
CA SER A 275 -0.19 20.02 4.83
C SER A 275 -1.11 20.87 3.93
N ALA A 276 -1.03 22.19 4.09
CA ALA A 276 -1.79 23.15 3.30
C ALA A 276 -1.51 23.01 1.79
N SER A 277 -0.27 22.71 1.43
CA SER A 277 0.15 22.56 0.02
C SER A 277 -0.37 21.28 -0.63
N LEU A 278 -0.78 20.28 0.16
CA LEU A 278 -1.40 19.04 -0.32
C LEU A 278 -2.94 19.08 -0.27
N ARG A 279 -3.56 20.20 0.12
CA ARG A 279 -5.04 20.30 0.21
C ARG A 279 -5.75 20.10 -1.12
N PHE A 280 -5.08 20.27 -2.26
CA PHE A 280 -5.67 19.94 -3.56
C PHE A 280 -6.04 18.45 -3.68
N LEU A 281 -5.43 17.56 -2.88
CA LEU A 281 -5.81 16.15 -2.80
C LEU A 281 -7.21 15.93 -2.22
N ASN A 282 -7.79 16.94 -1.55
CA ASN A 282 -9.18 16.91 -1.11
C ASN A 282 -10.16 17.16 -2.25
N TRP A 283 -9.69 17.42 -3.47
CA TRP A 283 -10.56 17.65 -4.61
C TRP A 283 -11.40 16.40 -4.92
N ARG A 284 -12.67 16.62 -5.26
CA ARG A 284 -13.69 15.56 -5.37
C ARG A 284 -13.27 14.39 -6.27
N PRO A 285 -12.64 14.58 -7.45
CA PRO A 285 -12.20 13.47 -8.29
C PRO A 285 -11.21 12.54 -7.59
N PHE A 286 -10.19 13.08 -6.91
CA PHE A 286 -9.21 12.26 -6.19
C PHE A 286 -9.82 11.54 -4.99
N ALA A 287 -10.75 12.20 -4.29
CA ALA A 287 -11.51 11.57 -3.22
C ALA A 287 -12.41 10.44 -3.72
N VAL A 288 -13.01 10.59 -4.91
CA VAL A 288 -13.83 9.54 -5.56
C VAL A 288 -12.99 8.37 -6.03
N PHE A 289 -11.85 8.62 -6.69
CA PHE A 289 -10.92 7.53 -7.02
C PHE A 289 -10.41 6.82 -5.77
N GLY A 290 -10.15 7.59 -4.70
CA GLY A 290 -9.81 7.06 -3.39
C GLY A 290 -10.92 6.21 -2.78
N SER A 291 -12.18 6.66 -2.83
CA SER A 291 -13.35 5.92 -2.31
C SER A 291 -13.66 4.66 -3.12
N ILE A 292 -13.48 4.70 -4.45
CA ILE A 292 -13.58 3.52 -5.32
C ILE A 292 -12.49 2.51 -4.98
N SER A 293 -11.29 2.98 -4.64
CA SER A 293 -10.24 2.13 -4.09
C SER A 293 -10.62 1.48 -2.74
N TYR A 294 -11.65 1.95 -2.01
CA TYR A 294 -12.24 1.23 -0.88
C TYR A 294 -13.27 0.18 -1.31
N GLY A 295 -13.75 0.19 -2.56
CA GLY A 295 -14.73 -0.75 -3.10
C GLY A 295 -14.12 -2.00 -3.75
N PHE A 296 -12.79 -2.08 -3.80
CA PHE A 296 -12.03 -3.26 -4.16
C PHE A 296 -11.35 -3.86 -2.93
#